data_AF-A0A416VSU3-F1
#
_entry.id   AF-A0A416VSU3-F1
#
_cell.length_a   1.000
_cell.length_b   1.000
_cell.length_c   1.000
_cell.angle_alpha   90.00
_cell.angle_beta   90.00
_cell.angle_gamma   90.00
#
_symmetry.space_group_name_H-M   'P 1'
#
loop_
_entity.id
_entity.type
_entity.pdbx_description
1 polymer ?
#
loop_
_entity_poly.entity_id
_entity_poly.type
_entity_poly.pdbx_seq_one_letter_code
_entity_poly.pdbx_strand_id
1 'polypeptide(L)'
;MKYLIIIIMLLSNIDLLGQVRSFNNIPKEVLEQLDKMGSDSSPFLNTYESEYFNIIFKDSLNDFDFTNKKIGFIKASIKQNKKIYFQEEKERFQNNSTIISSYLYIFDINPKKESGGYDAAIIYWSKFAIPIDKIVKILREDN
;
A
#
# COMPACT_ATOMS: atom_id res chain seq x y z
N MET A 1 -30.43 8.47 -35.79
CA MET A 1 -31.21 8.43 -34.53
C MET A 1 -31.18 6.99 -34.06
N LYS A 2 -30.78 6.62 -32.84
CA LYS A 2 -30.53 7.36 -31.61
C LYS A 2 -29.90 6.31 -30.65
N TYR A 3 -28.80 6.68 -30.00
CA TYR A 3 -28.22 6.05 -28.80
C TYR A 3 -27.62 4.64 -28.93
N LEU A 4 -26.36 4.56 -29.36
CA LEU A 4 -25.45 3.58 -28.75
C LEU A 4 -24.97 4.21 -27.45
N ILE A 5 -25.40 3.62 -26.34
CA ILE A 5 -25.20 4.09 -24.98
C ILE A 5 -23.70 4.29 -24.73
N ILE A 6 -23.32 5.54 -24.53
CA ILE A 6 -22.04 5.92 -23.93
C ILE A 6 -22.06 5.28 -22.53
N ILE A 7 -21.31 4.19 -22.36
CA ILE A 7 -20.94 3.71 -21.03
C ILE A 7 -20.00 4.79 -20.50
N ILE A 8 -20.61 5.72 -19.75
CA ILE A 8 -19.91 6.75 -19.01
C ILE A 8 -19.00 5.98 -18.05
N MET A 9 -17.70 5.93 -18.34
CA MET A 9 -16.65 5.66 -17.36
C MET A 9 -16.66 6.80 -16.33
N LEU A 10 -17.69 6.82 -15.49
CA LEU A 10 -17.75 7.54 -14.23
C LEU A 10 -16.90 6.75 -13.23
N LEU A 11 -15.60 6.65 -13.50
CA LEU A 11 -14.58 6.14 -12.56
C LEU A 11 -13.55 7.23 -12.25
N SER A 12 -13.92 8.51 -12.40
CA SER A 12 -13.05 9.62 -11.98
C SER A 12 -13.15 9.91 -10.48
N ASN A 13 -13.96 9.17 -9.72
CA ASN A 13 -13.99 9.20 -8.25
C ASN A 13 -13.89 7.77 -7.72
N ILE A 14 -12.81 7.05 -8.07
CA ILE A 14 -12.38 5.93 -7.22
C ILE A 14 -11.76 6.60 -5.99
N ASP A 15 -12.60 7.01 -5.04
CA ASP A 15 -12.12 7.18 -3.67
C ASP A 15 -11.47 5.86 -3.32
N LEU A 16 -10.13 5.84 -3.27
CA LEU A 16 -9.27 4.70 -2.94
C LEU A 16 -9.96 3.80 -1.90
N LEU A 17 -10.71 2.80 -2.37
CA LEU A 17 -11.71 2.12 -1.56
C LEU A 17 -10.96 1.26 -0.54
N GLY A 18 -11.03 1.64 0.73
CA GLY A 18 -10.61 0.82 1.85
C GLY A 18 -9.32 1.21 2.58
N GLN A 19 -8.75 2.39 2.30
CA GLN A 19 -7.65 2.95 3.09
C GLN A 19 -8.14 4.04 4.07
N VAL A 20 -7.73 3.96 5.34
CA VAL A 20 -7.86 5.07 6.30
C VAL A 20 -7.09 6.30 5.80
N ARG A 21 -7.72 7.49 5.87
CA ARG A 21 -7.18 8.72 5.27
C ARG A 21 -6.59 9.73 6.25
N SER A 22 -6.93 9.62 7.53
CA SER A 22 -6.50 10.56 8.56
C SER A 22 -5.82 9.82 9.70
N PHE A 23 -4.70 10.36 10.19
CA PHE A 23 -4.03 9.86 11.38
C PHE A 23 -4.96 9.88 12.61
N ASN A 24 -5.94 10.79 12.68
CA ASN A 24 -6.91 10.83 13.78
C ASN A 24 -7.80 9.58 13.87
N ASN A 25 -7.85 8.79 12.80
CA ASN A 25 -8.61 7.53 12.75
C ASN A 25 -7.74 6.30 13.07
N ILE A 26 -6.47 6.51 13.42
CA ILE A 26 -5.55 5.47 13.88
C ILE A 26 -5.46 5.54 15.42
N PRO A 27 -5.53 4.40 16.13
CA PRO A 27 -5.31 4.34 17.57
C PRO A 27 -4.01 5.04 18.00
N LYS A 28 -4.07 5.81 19.08
CA LYS A 28 -2.95 6.64 19.55
C LYS A 28 -1.73 5.80 19.89
N GLU A 29 -1.95 4.66 20.51
CA GLU A 29 -0.92 3.69 20.87
C GLU A 29 -0.09 3.23 19.67
N VAL A 30 -0.69 3.11 18.48
CA VAL A 30 0.00 2.75 17.24
C VAL A 30 0.79 3.93 16.68
N LEU A 31 0.23 5.14 16.73
CA LEU A 31 0.92 6.36 16.31
C LEU A 31 2.15 6.66 17.18
N GLU A 32 2.09 6.36 18.47
CA GLU A 32 3.24 6.47 19.39
C GLU A 32 4.39 5.51 19.02
N GLN A 33 4.15 4.50 18.16
CA GLN A 33 5.17 3.58 17.68
C GLN A 33 5.72 3.92 16.28
N LEU A 34 5.35 5.06 15.67
CA LEU A 34 5.81 5.45 14.33
C LEU A 34 7.34 5.42 14.17
N ASP A 35 8.09 5.78 15.22
CA ASP A 35 9.56 5.75 15.19
C ASP A 35 10.16 4.35 15.07
N LYS A 36 9.39 3.31 15.41
CA LYS A 36 9.77 1.90 15.27
C LYS A 36 9.48 1.34 13.87
N MET A 37 8.80 2.10 13.03
CA MET A 37 8.47 1.72 11.65
C MET A 37 9.54 2.26 10.69
N GLY A 38 9.90 1.44 9.69
CA GLY A 38 10.99 1.73 8.76
C GLY A 38 12.38 1.63 9.39
N SER A 39 12.55 0.80 10.44
CA SER A 39 13.83 0.61 11.14
C SER A 39 14.91 -0.03 10.26
N ASP A 40 14.48 -0.88 9.32
CA ASP A 40 15.35 -1.65 8.43
C ASP A 40 14.84 -1.60 6.98
N SER A 41 15.64 -2.10 6.04
CA SER A 41 15.31 -2.13 4.60
C SER A 41 14.80 -3.50 4.14
N SER A 42 14.55 -4.43 5.06
CA SER A 42 13.96 -5.73 4.77
C SER A 42 12.58 -5.55 4.14
N PRO A 43 12.22 -6.37 3.14
CA PRO A 43 10.86 -6.40 2.63
C PRO A 43 9.86 -7.04 3.61
N PHE A 44 10.34 -7.72 4.67
CA PHE A 44 9.47 -8.26 5.72
C PHE A 44 9.08 -7.15 6.69
N LEU A 45 7.78 -7.09 7.00
CA LEU A 45 7.29 -6.17 8.01
C LEU A 45 7.66 -6.63 9.41
N ASN A 46 8.02 -5.68 10.26
CA ASN A 46 8.06 -5.89 11.70
C ASN A 46 6.64 -5.80 12.30
N THR A 47 6.50 -6.11 13.59
CA THR A 47 5.19 -6.14 14.26
C THR A 47 4.48 -4.78 14.24
N TYR A 48 5.19 -3.68 14.45
CA TYR A 48 4.62 -2.32 14.46
C TYR A 48 4.13 -1.91 13.06
N GLU A 49 4.91 -2.23 12.03
CA GLU A 49 4.56 -1.98 10.63
C GLU A 49 3.34 -2.82 10.21
N SER A 50 3.27 -4.07 10.68
CA SER A 50 2.14 -4.98 10.40
C SER A 50 0.85 -4.49 11.05
N GLU A 51 0.91 -4.11 12.33
CA GLU A 51 -0.22 -3.54 13.07
C GLU A 51 -0.75 -2.26 12.40
N TYR A 52 0.17 -1.38 12.00
CA TYR A 52 -0.16 -0.15 11.28
C TYR A 52 -0.92 -0.42 9.98
N PHE A 53 -0.42 -1.31 9.13
CA PHE A 53 -1.07 -1.60 7.85
C PHE A 53 -2.38 -2.38 7.98
N ASN A 54 -2.50 -3.25 8.98
CA ASN A 54 -3.78 -3.90 9.30
C ASN A 54 -4.87 -2.86 9.64
N ILE A 55 -4.50 -1.76 10.32
CA ILE A 55 -5.44 -0.66 10.62
C ILE A 55 -5.72 0.17 9.38
N ILE A 56 -4.67 0.56 8.64
CA ILE A 56 -4.81 1.41 7.46
C ILE A 56 -5.69 0.76 6.40
N PHE A 57 -5.52 -0.53 6.16
CA PHE A 57 -6.18 -1.25 5.08
C PHE A 57 -7.36 -2.08 5.55
N LYS A 58 -7.81 -1.94 6.81
CA LYS A 58 -8.83 -2.79 7.45
C LYS A 58 -10.06 -3.10 6.58
N ASP A 59 -10.49 -2.14 5.76
CA ASP A 59 -11.68 -2.24 4.92
C ASP A 59 -11.41 -2.92 3.56
N SER A 60 -10.16 -3.32 3.30
CA SER A 60 -9.68 -3.92 2.04
C SER A 60 -8.90 -5.24 2.22
N LEU A 61 -8.78 -5.75 3.46
CA LEU A 61 -7.95 -6.92 3.77
C LEU A 61 -8.53 -8.24 3.29
N ASN A 62 -9.86 -8.45 3.33
CA ASN A 62 -10.49 -9.74 2.99
C ASN A 62 -9.74 -10.95 3.59
N ASP A 63 -9.61 -10.99 4.92
CA ASP A 63 -8.87 -11.99 5.71
C ASP A 63 -7.33 -11.97 5.58
N PHE A 64 -6.77 -11.08 4.76
CA PHE A 64 -5.32 -10.87 4.72
C PHE A 64 -4.82 -10.22 6.02
N ASP A 65 -3.71 -10.73 6.54
CA ASP A 65 -3.03 -10.17 7.72
C ASP A 65 -1.56 -9.91 7.40
N PHE A 66 -1.10 -8.71 7.72
CA PHE A 66 0.26 -8.24 7.40
C PHE A 66 1.36 -8.89 8.25
N THR A 67 1.03 -9.66 9.29
CA THR A 67 2.03 -10.27 10.18
C THR A 67 2.95 -11.22 9.40
N ASN A 68 4.26 -11.02 9.55
CA ASN A 68 5.33 -11.78 8.89
C ASN A 68 5.24 -11.80 7.35
N LYS A 69 4.57 -10.82 6.74
CA LYS A 69 4.44 -10.74 5.28
C LYS A 69 5.61 -10.00 4.64
N LYS A 70 6.00 -10.46 3.45
CA LYS A 70 6.95 -9.81 2.56
C LYS A 70 6.20 -8.82 1.67
N ILE A 71 6.40 -7.53 1.85
CA ILE A 71 5.63 -6.46 1.21
C ILE A 71 6.49 -5.62 0.28
N GLY A 72 6.01 -5.43 -0.95
CA GLY A 72 6.65 -4.59 -1.94
C GLY A 72 6.21 -3.14 -1.78
N PHE A 73 7.13 -2.19 -1.80
CA PHE A 73 6.81 -0.76 -1.78
C PHE A 73 7.13 -0.17 -3.15
N ILE A 74 6.16 0.53 -3.76
CA ILE A 74 6.31 1.10 -5.10
C ILE A 74 5.82 2.55 -5.09
N LYS A 75 6.73 3.49 -5.35
CA LYS A 75 6.43 4.92 -5.49
C LYS A 75 6.33 5.28 -6.96
N ALA A 76 5.15 5.68 -7.43
CA ALA A 76 4.94 6.14 -8.81
C ALA A 76 5.52 5.18 -9.90
N SER A 77 5.37 3.86 -9.72
CA SER A 77 5.94 2.78 -10.57
C SER A 77 7.44 2.47 -10.39
N ILE A 78 8.10 3.07 -9.41
CA ILE A 78 9.51 2.78 -9.07
C ILE A 78 9.54 2.02 -7.75
N LYS A 79 10.22 0.87 -7.72
CA LYS A 79 10.38 0.10 -6.48
C LYS A 79 11.15 0.92 -5.44
N GLN A 80 10.71 0.83 -4.20
CA GLN A 80 11.30 1.46 -3.03
C GLN A 80 11.46 0.42 -1.92
N ASN A 81 12.20 0.79 -0.88
CA ASN A 81 12.21 0.07 0.37
C ASN A 81 11.22 0.71 1.37
N LYS A 82 10.85 -0.05 2.40
CA LYS A 82 9.90 0.41 3.43
C LYS A 82 10.39 1.62 4.23
N LYS A 83 11.71 1.84 4.37
CA LYS A 83 12.25 3.02 5.09
C LYS A 83 11.78 4.32 4.44
N ILE A 84 11.84 4.40 3.12
CA ILE A 84 11.42 5.59 2.37
C ILE A 84 9.93 5.87 2.60
N TYR A 85 9.09 4.84 2.55
CA TYR A 85 7.66 4.97 2.84
C TYR A 85 7.42 5.52 4.26
N PHE A 86 7.99 4.88 5.28
CA PHE A 86 7.76 5.28 6.66
C PHE A 86 8.43 6.59 7.06
N GLN A 87 9.52 6.98 6.40
CA GLN A 87 10.09 8.31 6.56
C GLN A 87 9.09 9.39 6.09
N GLU A 88 8.55 9.23 4.89
CA GLU A 88 7.54 10.17 4.35
C GLU A 88 6.27 10.18 5.23
N GLU A 89 5.84 9.01 5.72
CA GLU A 89 4.67 8.90 6.57
C GLU A 89 4.86 9.65 7.91
N LYS A 90 6.04 9.53 8.51
CA LYS A 90 6.43 10.29 9.72
C LYS A 90 6.45 11.79 9.49
N GLU A 91 7.05 12.23 8.38
CA GLU A 91 7.07 13.65 8.00
C GLU A 91 5.65 14.19 7.82
N ARG A 92 4.74 13.42 7.24
CA ARG A 92 3.34 13.81 7.08
C ARG A 92 2.60 13.89 8.41
N PHE A 93 2.84 12.94 9.31
CA PHE A 93 2.28 12.97 10.66
C PHE A 93 2.73 14.22 11.43
N GLN A 94 4.04 14.50 11.43
CA GLN A 94 4.61 15.69 12.08
C GLN A 94 4.06 17.01 11.52
N ASN A 95 3.76 17.04 10.22
CA ASN A 95 3.19 18.21 9.55
C ASN A 95 1.65 18.28 9.64
N ASN A 96 1.00 17.45 10.47
CA ASN A 96 -0.46 17.37 10.58
C ASN A 96 -1.17 17.15 9.22
N SER A 97 -0.51 16.41 8.33
CA SER A 97 -1.05 16.08 7.01
C SER A 97 -1.93 14.82 7.05
N THR A 98 -2.45 14.41 5.91
CA THR A 98 -3.15 13.12 5.76
C THR A 98 -2.16 11.96 5.58
N ILE A 99 -2.63 10.74 5.81
CA ILE A 99 -1.89 9.49 5.52
C ILE A 99 -1.47 9.44 4.04
N ILE A 100 -0.35 8.79 3.72
CA ILE A 100 0.04 8.54 2.32
C ILE A 100 -1.05 7.72 1.63
N SER A 101 -1.70 8.33 0.64
CA SER A 101 -2.66 7.65 -0.23
C SER A 101 -1.99 6.50 -0.98
N SER A 102 -2.42 5.26 -0.69
CA SER A 102 -1.77 4.04 -1.15
C SER A 102 -2.75 2.96 -1.59
N TYR A 103 -2.50 2.31 -2.72
CA TYR A 103 -3.24 1.12 -3.15
C TYR A 103 -2.59 -0.14 -2.59
N LEU A 104 -3.42 -1.06 -2.08
CA LEU A 104 -2.99 -2.39 -1.66
C LEU A 104 -3.32 -3.42 -2.75
N TYR A 105 -2.32 -4.23 -3.11
CA TYR A 105 -2.47 -5.37 -4.01
C TYR A 105 -2.03 -6.63 -3.28
N ILE A 106 -2.99 -7.44 -2.84
CA ILE A 106 -2.73 -8.74 -2.22
C ILE A 106 -2.51 -9.77 -3.34
N PHE A 107 -1.45 -10.57 -3.23
CA PHE A 107 -1.11 -11.57 -4.24
C PHE A 107 -1.64 -12.94 -3.86
N ASP A 108 -2.27 -13.60 -4.83
CA ASP A 108 -2.54 -15.03 -4.80
C ASP A 108 -1.30 -15.82 -5.26
N ILE A 109 -1.47 -17.10 -5.55
CA ILE A 109 -0.35 -18.05 -5.72
C ILE A 109 0.61 -17.64 -6.84
N ASN A 110 0.10 -17.22 -8.00
CA ASN A 110 0.94 -16.97 -9.18
C ASN A 110 1.74 -15.65 -9.07
N PRO A 111 1.14 -14.48 -8.83
CA PRO A 111 1.85 -13.21 -8.66
C PRO A 111 2.84 -13.24 -7.50
N LYS A 112 2.52 -13.95 -6.41
CA LYS A 112 3.46 -14.17 -5.29
C LYS A 112 4.70 -14.91 -5.76
N LYS A 113 4.53 -16.01 -6.49
CA LYS A 113 5.66 -16.77 -7.02
C LYS A 113 6.51 -15.93 -7.99
N GLU A 114 5.85 -15.26 -8.94
CA GLU A 114 6.53 -14.51 -10.01
C GLU A 114 7.24 -13.25 -9.52
N SER A 115 6.77 -12.64 -8.43
CA SER A 115 7.41 -11.47 -7.82
C SER A 115 8.63 -11.81 -6.94
N GLY A 116 8.95 -13.10 -6.77
CA GLY A 116 10.00 -13.55 -5.85
C GLY A 116 9.52 -13.70 -4.41
N GLY A 117 8.26 -14.11 -4.24
CA GLY A 117 7.68 -14.48 -2.95
C GLY A 117 7.06 -13.32 -2.17
N TYR A 118 6.81 -12.17 -2.78
CA TYR A 118 6.08 -11.10 -2.10
C TYR A 118 4.62 -11.51 -1.87
N ASP A 119 4.08 -11.20 -0.69
CA ASP A 119 2.70 -11.49 -0.33
C ASP A 119 1.72 -10.41 -0.82
N ALA A 120 2.18 -9.17 -0.89
CA ALA A 120 1.41 -8.04 -1.39
C ALA A 120 2.33 -6.88 -1.81
N ALA A 121 1.75 -5.85 -2.43
CA ALA A 121 2.40 -4.61 -2.77
C ALA A 121 1.58 -3.39 -2.34
N ILE A 122 2.28 -2.37 -1.82
CA ILE A 122 1.75 -1.05 -1.47
C ILE A 122 2.27 -0.06 -2.51
N ILE A 123 1.35 0.49 -3.29
CA ILE A 123 1.64 1.43 -4.38
C ILE A 123 1.19 2.80 -3.94
N TYR A 124 2.12 3.75 -3.84
CA TYR A 124 1.85 5.08 -3.35
C TYR A 124 2.37 6.14 -4.32
N TRP A 125 1.83 7.36 -4.20
CA TRP A 125 2.04 8.46 -5.16
C TRP A 125 1.72 8.06 -6.61
N SER A 126 0.77 7.16 -6.82
CA SER A 126 0.27 6.81 -8.15
C SER A 126 -1.10 7.43 -8.39
N LYS A 127 -1.26 8.10 -9.53
CA LYS A 127 -2.56 8.66 -9.96
C LYS A 127 -3.54 7.59 -10.40
N PHE A 128 -3.04 6.45 -10.87
CA PHE A 128 -3.85 5.36 -11.43
C PHE A 128 -3.48 4.03 -10.78
N ALA A 129 -4.45 3.13 -10.72
CA ALA A 129 -4.21 1.73 -10.44
C ALA A 129 -3.23 1.17 -11.48
N ILE A 130 -2.22 0.43 -11.02
CA ILE A 130 -1.23 -0.23 -11.87
C ILE A 130 -1.68 -1.68 -12.11
N PRO A 131 -1.64 -2.20 -13.34
CA PRO A 131 -1.88 -3.61 -13.61
C PRO A 131 -0.95 -4.54 -12.81
N ILE A 132 -1.48 -5.68 -12.33
CA ILE A 132 -0.75 -6.59 -11.44
C ILE A 132 0.51 -7.19 -12.07
N ASP A 133 0.47 -7.49 -13.37
CA ASP A 133 1.60 -7.98 -14.15
C ASP A 133 2.78 -6.98 -14.16
N LYS A 134 2.47 -5.68 -14.26
CA LYS A 134 3.48 -4.62 -14.18
C LYS A 134 4.04 -4.51 -12.76
N ILE A 135 3.22 -4.65 -11.73
CA ILE A 135 3.66 -4.64 -10.32
C ILE A 135 4.62 -5.83 -10.08
N VAL A 136 4.23 -7.04 -10.49
CA VAL A 136 5.05 -8.24 -10.37
C VAL A 136 6.40 -8.07 -11.08
N LYS A 137 6.40 -7.50 -12.29
CA LYS A 137 7.63 -7.20 -13.03
C LYS A 137 8.56 -6.26 -12.26
N ILE A 138 8.03 -5.15 -11.73
CA ILE A 138 8.80 -4.18 -10.92
C ILE A 138 9.42 -4.86 -9.69
N LEU A 139 8.69 -5.75 -9.02
CA LEU A 139 9.19 -6.43 -7.82
C LEU A 139 10.27 -7.47 -8.13
N ARG A 140 10.15 -8.14 -9.28
CA ARG A 140 11.07 -9.17 -9.75
C ARG A 140 12.45 -8.64 -10.14
N GLU A 141 12.53 -7.44 -10.71
CA GLU A 141 13.75 -6.88 -11.33
C GLU A 141 14.94 -6.68 -10.36
N ASP A 142 14.75 -6.88 -9.05
CA ASP A 142 15.81 -6.80 -8.01
C ASP A 142 16.11 -8.13 -7.29
N ASN A 143 15.49 -9.26 -7.68
CA ASN A 143 15.82 -10.57 -7.08
C ASN A 143 17.02 -11.24 -7.75
#